data_AF-A0A813R488-F1
#
_entry.id   AF-A0A813R488-F1
#
_cell.length_a   1.000
_cell.length_b   1.000
_cell.length_c   1.000
_cell.angle_alpha   90.00
_cell.angle_beta   90.00
_cell.angle_gamma   90.00
#
_symmetry.space_group_name_H-M   'P 1'
#
loop_
_entity.id
_entity.type
_entity.pdbx_description
1 polymer ?
#
loop_
_entity_poly.entity_id
_entity_poly.type
_entity_poly.pdbx_seq_one_letter_code
_entity_poly.pdbx_strand_id
1 'polypeptide(L)'
;MDAFLSTILGVHANEDLLTELPDLIIHLWKNRTDTAARHRLQELFSANKDNFSQSEFWQHLQTILADHMDDILKITKNDFDEKVSNPLNIIVPGWETMWRVVFYSLLELLRRPDLLEELRAQLNDSPKSHPVLLEWVLKETLRLYPPTKNIYRTNVQTDEQVCISVLDIHRNKTVWGADALNFRPQRFQRELTDEQKRCYLPFSISCPARHKFAYTFAGALVSQILNNYPKINITEECLLPTVDLTLDITRDSYHDLTITV
;
A
#
# COMPACT_ATOMS: atom_id res chain seq x y z
N MET A 1 9.27 -2.69 8.29
CA MET A 1 8.98 -2.86 6.84
C MET A 1 10.09 -3.60 6.14
N ASP A 2 11.36 -3.33 6.46
CA ASP A 2 12.49 -3.97 5.77
C ASP A 2 12.62 -5.47 6.06
N ALA A 3 12.40 -5.91 7.31
CA ALA A 3 12.28 -7.34 7.65
C ALA A 3 11.12 -8.02 6.89
N PHE A 4 9.99 -7.32 6.74
CA PHE A 4 8.83 -7.81 5.98
C PHE A 4 9.13 -7.98 4.50
N LEU A 5 9.76 -6.99 3.88
CA LEU A 5 10.16 -7.06 2.48
C LEU A 5 11.27 -8.11 2.29
N SER A 6 12.22 -8.24 3.21
CA SER A 6 13.27 -9.25 3.13
C SER A 6 12.71 -10.69 3.20
N THR A 7 11.87 -10.98 4.19
CA THR A 7 11.31 -12.32 4.40
C THR A 7 10.30 -12.72 3.32
N ILE A 8 9.40 -11.81 2.91
CA ILE A 8 8.31 -12.13 1.98
C ILE A 8 8.72 -12.02 0.51
N LEU A 9 9.64 -11.11 0.16
CA LEU A 9 10.05 -10.97 -1.24
C LEU A 9 11.08 -12.02 -1.64
N GLY A 10 11.68 -12.75 -0.69
CA GLY A 10 12.73 -13.74 -0.94
C GLY A 10 13.93 -13.17 -1.69
N VAL A 11 14.03 -11.85 -1.80
CA VAL A 11 15.16 -11.18 -2.40
C VAL A 11 16.18 -11.13 -1.27
N HIS A 12 17.35 -11.74 -1.49
CA HIS A 12 18.57 -11.21 -0.90
C HIS A 12 18.80 -9.82 -1.48
N ALA A 13 17.90 -8.88 -1.17
CA ALA A 13 18.04 -7.50 -1.56
C ALA A 13 19.29 -7.05 -0.84
N ASN A 14 20.29 -6.62 -1.62
CA ASN A 14 21.48 -6.01 -1.05
C ASN A 14 21.02 -4.97 0.00
N GLU A 15 21.66 -4.93 1.17
CA GLU A 15 21.37 -3.95 2.22
C GLU A 15 21.28 -2.54 1.63
N ASP A 16 22.12 -2.22 0.64
CA ASP A 16 22.10 -0.94 -0.08
C ASP A 16 20.74 -0.64 -0.74
N LEU A 17 20.10 -1.65 -1.34
CA LEU A 17 18.80 -1.50 -2.00
C LEU A 17 17.70 -1.30 -0.96
N LEU A 18 17.67 -2.07 0.13
CA LEU A 18 16.63 -1.90 1.16
C LEU A 18 16.81 -0.60 1.96
N THR A 19 18.06 -0.16 2.13
CA THR A 19 18.41 1.02 2.93
C THR A 19 18.29 2.31 2.12
N GLU A 20 18.84 2.36 0.89
CA GLU A 20 18.81 3.58 0.07
C GLU A 20 17.48 3.78 -0.64
N LEU A 21 16.79 2.72 -1.06
CA LEU A 21 15.60 2.85 -1.91
C LEU A 21 14.52 3.74 -1.24
N PRO A 22 14.11 3.54 0.03
CA PRO A 22 13.09 4.39 0.65
C PRO A 22 13.46 5.88 0.66
N ASP A 23 14.70 6.21 1.05
CA ASP A 23 15.15 7.59 1.14
C ASP A 23 15.31 8.23 -0.25
N LEU A 24 15.77 7.45 -1.24
CA LEU A 24 15.90 7.89 -2.62
C LEU A 24 14.52 8.13 -3.28
N ILE A 25 13.53 7.30 -2.97
CA ILE A 25 12.13 7.48 -3.39
C ILE A 25 11.57 8.79 -2.82
N ILE A 26 11.76 9.03 -1.52
CA ILE A 26 11.28 10.25 -0.84
C ILE A 26 11.98 11.49 -1.43
N HIS A 27 13.29 11.43 -1.64
CA HIS A 27 14.05 12.51 -2.25
C HIS A 27 13.56 12.83 -3.65
N LEU A 28 13.38 11.82 -4.51
CA LEU A 28 12.87 11.99 -5.87
C LEU A 28 11.42 12.49 -5.90
N TRP A 29 10.62 12.17 -4.89
CA TRP A 29 9.27 12.72 -4.77
C TRP A 29 9.26 14.24 -4.56
N LYS A 30 10.20 14.75 -3.74
CA LYS A 30 10.40 16.19 -3.49
C LYS A 30 11.16 16.87 -4.63
N ASN A 31 12.12 16.18 -5.23
CA ASN A 31 13.08 16.70 -6.19
C ASN A 31 12.96 15.98 -7.53
N ARG A 32 11.78 16.08 -8.16
CA ARG A 32 11.41 15.34 -9.39
C ARG A 32 12.29 15.64 -10.60
N THR A 33 13.22 16.58 -10.57
CA THR A 33 14.12 16.88 -11.70
C THR A 33 15.56 16.44 -11.42
N ASP A 34 15.84 15.87 -10.25
CA ASP A 34 17.17 15.42 -9.87
C ASP A 34 17.61 14.20 -10.72
N THR A 35 18.48 14.46 -11.69
CA THR A 35 18.99 13.46 -12.62
C THR A 35 19.99 12.52 -11.96
N ALA A 36 20.74 12.97 -10.96
CA ALA A 36 21.72 12.16 -10.25
C ALA A 36 21.01 11.13 -9.36
N ALA A 37 19.99 11.55 -8.62
CA ALA A 37 19.16 10.64 -7.83
C ALA A 37 18.43 9.61 -8.71
N ARG A 38 17.97 10.00 -9.90
CA ARG A 38 17.40 9.06 -10.88
C ARG A 38 18.41 8.05 -11.40
N HIS A 39 19.61 8.51 -11.72
CA HIS A 39 20.68 7.63 -12.18
C HIS A 39 21.05 6.61 -11.10
N ARG A 40 21.20 7.07 -9.84
CA ARG A 40 21.45 6.20 -8.69
C ARG A 40 20.35 5.16 -8.51
N LEU A 41 19.09 5.56 -8.67
CA LEU A 41 17.96 4.63 -8.60
C LEU A 41 18.05 3.57 -9.70
N GLN A 42 18.35 3.97 -10.93
CA GLN A 42 18.53 3.06 -12.06
C GLN A 42 19.71 2.09 -11.85
N GLU A 43 20.81 2.57 -11.27
CA GLU A 43 21.95 1.74 -10.88
C GLU A 43 21.54 0.70 -9.83
N LEU A 44 20.83 1.10 -8.77
CA LEU A 44 20.36 0.19 -7.72
C LEU A 44 19.48 -0.93 -8.31
N PHE A 45 18.54 -0.59 -9.19
CA PHE A 45 17.70 -1.59 -9.86
C PHE A 45 18.49 -2.47 -10.83
N SER A 46 19.46 -1.90 -11.55
CA SER A 46 20.29 -2.65 -12.51
C SER A 46 21.26 -3.61 -11.82
N ALA A 47 21.87 -3.18 -10.72
CA ALA A 47 22.78 -3.99 -9.90
C ALA A 47 22.06 -5.17 -9.22
N ASN A 48 20.74 -5.04 -8.99
CA ASN A 48 19.92 -6.11 -8.41
C ASN A 48 19.06 -6.84 -9.45
N LYS A 49 19.24 -6.57 -10.75
CA LYS A 49 18.38 -7.10 -11.82
C LYS A 49 18.34 -8.63 -11.84
N ASP A 50 19.49 -9.27 -11.68
CA ASP A 50 19.57 -10.73 -11.68
C ASP A 50 18.88 -11.33 -10.46
N ASN A 51 19.11 -10.76 -9.26
CA ASN A 51 18.43 -11.14 -8.01
C ASN A 51 16.91 -10.99 -8.12
N PHE A 52 16.44 -9.91 -8.77
CA PHE A 52 15.02 -9.70 -9.03
C PHE A 52 14.46 -10.70 -10.03
N SER A 53 15.14 -10.94 -11.15
CA SER A 53 14.64 -11.87 -12.19
C SER A 53 14.56 -13.33 -11.73
N GLN A 54 15.39 -13.72 -10.75
CA GLN A 54 15.42 -15.07 -10.20
C GLN A 54 14.44 -15.28 -9.03
N SER A 55 13.86 -14.21 -8.48
CA SER A 55 12.91 -14.32 -7.38
C SER A 55 11.53 -14.72 -7.91
N GLU A 56 10.99 -15.82 -7.37
CA GLU A 56 9.63 -16.28 -7.66
C GLU A 56 8.58 -15.20 -7.36
N PHE A 57 8.79 -14.39 -6.32
CA PHE A 57 7.92 -13.26 -6.00
C PHE A 57 7.90 -12.24 -7.14
N TRP A 58 9.07 -11.90 -7.69
CA TRP A 58 9.17 -10.91 -8.79
C TRP A 58 8.60 -11.42 -10.10
N GLN A 59 8.71 -12.71 -10.38
CA GLN A 59 8.03 -13.31 -11.53
C GLN A 59 6.51 -13.22 -11.38
N HIS A 60 5.98 -13.54 -10.20
CA HIS A 60 4.55 -13.36 -9.90
C HIS A 60 4.11 -11.89 -9.96
N LEU A 61 4.93 -10.97 -9.44
CA LEU A 61 4.66 -9.54 -9.53
C LEU A 61 4.63 -9.05 -10.97
N GLN A 62 5.52 -9.55 -11.83
CA GLN A 62 5.52 -9.26 -13.26
C GLN A 62 4.25 -9.78 -13.93
N THR A 63 3.76 -10.97 -13.57
CA THR A 63 2.47 -11.49 -14.05
C THR A 63 1.32 -10.58 -13.63
N ILE A 64 1.26 -10.17 -12.36
CA ILE A 64 0.23 -9.25 -11.86
C ILE A 64 0.30 -7.91 -12.62
N LEU A 65 1.50 -7.35 -12.79
CA LEU A 65 1.70 -6.10 -13.52
C LEU A 65 1.29 -6.23 -14.99
N ALA A 66 1.56 -7.38 -15.61
CA ALA A 66 1.15 -7.67 -16.99
C ALA A 66 -0.38 -7.76 -17.11
N ASP A 67 -1.05 -8.42 -16.17
CA ASP A 67 -2.51 -8.53 -16.14
C ASP A 67 -3.21 -7.17 -15.92
N HIS A 68 -2.50 -6.21 -15.32
CA HIS A 68 -2.97 -4.83 -15.13
C HIS A 68 -2.35 -3.81 -16.08
N MET A 69 -1.60 -4.28 -17.11
CA MET A 69 -0.85 -3.41 -18.00
C MET A 69 -1.75 -2.38 -18.71
N ASP A 70 -2.95 -2.78 -19.12
CA ASP A 70 -3.91 -1.86 -19.76
C ASP A 70 -4.36 -0.74 -18.83
N ASP A 71 -4.54 -1.02 -17.54
CA ASP A 71 -4.91 -0.01 -16.56
C ASP A 71 -3.71 0.88 -16.21
N ILE A 72 -2.50 0.31 -16.11
CA ILE A 72 -1.24 1.06 -15.99
C ILE A 72 -1.08 2.02 -17.19
N LEU A 73 -1.34 1.54 -18.40
CA LEU A 73 -1.24 2.32 -19.63
C LEU A 73 -2.33 3.39 -19.76
N LYS A 74 -3.52 3.18 -19.20
CA LYS A 74 -4.55 4.23 -19.10
C LYS A 74 -4.14 5.30 -18.09
N ILE A 75 -3.56 4.88 -16.96
CA ILE A 75 -3.07 5.77 -15.91
C ILE A 75 -1.94 6.65 -16.46
N THR A 76 -0.99 6.09 -17.20
CA THR A 76 0.10 6.85 -17.84
C THR A 76 -0.41 7.83 -18.90
N LYS A 77 -1.54 7.53 -19.55
CA LYS A 77 -2.12 8.37 -20.62
C LYS A 77 -3.05 9.48 -20.13
N ASN A 78 -3.78 9.29 -19.02
CA ASN A 78 -4.92 10.16 -18.68
C ASN A 78 -4.67 11.19 -17.57
N ASP A 79 -3.63 11.08 -16.73
CA ASP A 79 -3.51 11.94 -15.54
C ASP A 79 -2.06 12.39 -15.21
N PHE A 80 -1.09 12.14 -16.08
CA PHE A 80 0.26 12.67 -15.92
C PHE A 80 0.53 13.73 -16.98
N ASP A 81 0.81 14.95 -16.51
CA ASP A 81 1.47 16.03 -17.26
C ASP A 81 2.49 15.42 -18.25
N GLU A 82 2.52 15.86 -19.51
CA GLU A 82 3.40 15.37 -20.60
C GLU A 82 4.89 15.21 -20.22
N LYS A 83 5.29 15.75 -19.07
CA LYS A 83 6.64 15.73 -18.47
C LYS A 83 7.01 14.42 -17.75
N VAL A 84 6.13 13.43 -17.63
CA VAL A 84 6.47 12.13 -16.99
C VAL A 84 6.64 11.03 -18.05
N SER A 85 7.62 11.19 -18.93
CA SER A 85 7.99 10.19 -19.95
C SER A 85 8.56 8.88 -19.34
N ASN A 86 8.93 8.88 -18.06
CA ASN A 86 9.61 7.75 -17.41
C ASN A 86 8.66 6.94 -16.49
N PRO A 87 8.38 5.66 -16.79
CA PRO A 87 7.51 4.78 -15.98
C PRO A 87 8.00 4.57 -14.54
N LEU A 88 9.29 4.80 -14.26
CA LEU A 88 9.82 4.77 -12.88
C LEU A 88 9.16 5.83 -11.99
N ASN A 89 8.72 6.97 -12.52
CA ASN A 89 8.03 8.00 -11.72
C ASN A 89 6.62 7.55 -11.23
N ILE A 90 6.11 6.41 -11.71
CA ILE A 90 4.87 5.77 -11.25
C ILE A 90 5.20 4.63 -10.29
N ILE A 91 6.15 3.77 -10.70
CA ILE A 91 6.56 2.59 -9.94
C ILE A 91 7.17 2.98 -8.59
N VAL A 92 7.97 4.05 -8.55
CA VAL A 92 8.71 4.49 -7.36
C VAL A 92 7.80 5.05 -6.27
N PRO A 93 6.97 6.08 -6.50
CA PRO A 93 6.01 6.52 -5.49
C PRO A 93 4.98 5.44 -5.16
N GLY A 94 4.64 4.61 -6.16
CA GLY A 94 3.80 3.43 -5.98
C GLY A 94 4.42 2.41 -5.03
N TRP A 95 5.74 2.21 -5.07
CA TRP A 95 6.43 1.20 -4.27
C TRP A 95 6.18 1.38 -2.77
N GLU A 96 6.56 2.52 -2.20
CA GLU A 96 6.42 2.74 -0.76
C GLU A 96 4.94 2.82 -0.33
N THR A 97 4.13 3.58 -1.07
CA THR A 97 2.71 3.77 -0.71
C THR A 97 1.91 2.47 -0.84
N MET A 98 2.19 1.66 -1.86
CA MET A 98 1.52 0.37 -2.05
C MET A 98 1.95 -0.65 -1.02
N TRP A 99 3.25 -0.75 -0.73
CA TRP A 99 3.74 -1.68 0.28
C TRP A 99 3.21 -1.35 1.67
N ARG A 100 2.97 -0.07 1.99
CA ARG A 100 2.24 0.30 3.21
C ARG A 100 0.82 -0.29 3.23
N VAL A 101 0.07 -0.19 2.14
CA VAL A 101 -1.29 -0.76 2.06
C VAL A 101 -1.26 -2.28 2.20
N VAL A 102 -0.35 -2.96 1.49
CA VAL A 102 -0.18 -4.42 1.57
C VAL A 102 0.21 -4.85 2.99
N PHE A 103 1.19 -4.16 3.58
CA PHE A 103 1.69 -4.41 4.93
C PHE A 103 0.60 -4.29 5.99
N TYR A 104 -0.10 -3.14 6.06
CA TYR A 104 -1.16 -2.96 7.05
C TYR A 104 -2.36 -3.89 6.84
N SER A 105 -2.67 -4.24 5.58
CA SER A 105 -3.72 -5.23 5.30
C SER A 105 -3.34 -6.59 5.86
N LEU A 106 -2.09 -7.03 5.67
CA LEU A 106 -1.61 -8.29 6.21
C LEU A 106 -1.54 -8.28 7.74
N LEU A 107 -1.08 -7.20 8.37
CA LEU A 107 -1.10 -7.06 9.83
C LEU A 107 -2.51 -7.22 10.39
N GLU A 108 -3.51 -6.56 9.79
CA GLU A 108 -4.87 -6.63 10.30
C GLU A 108 -5.57 -7.96 10.05
N LEU A 109 -5.23 -8.64 8.95
CA LEU A 109 -5.65 -10.01 8.68
C LEU A 109 -5.03 -10.98 9.69
N LEU A 110 -3.73 -10.88 9.95
CA LEU A 110 -3.02 -11.78 10.87
C LEU A 110 -3.44 -11.59 12.32
N ARG A 111 -3.87 -10.38 12.71
CA ARG A 111 -4.51 -10.09 14.00
C ARG A 111 -5.95 -10.60 14.11
N ARG A 112 -6.56 -11.06 13.01
CA ARG A 112 -7.97 -11.51 12.94
C ARG A 112 -8.07 -12.86 12.23
N PRO A 113 -7.74 -13.97 12.91
CA PRO A 113 -7.76 -15.31 12.33
C PRO A 113 -9.07 -15.65 11.61
N ASP A 114 -10.23 -15.30 12.18
CA ASP A 114 -11.53 -15.56 11.57
C ASP A 114 -11.67 -14.91 10.19
N LEU A 115 -11.23 -13.65 10.07
CA LEU A 115 -11.26 -12.88 8.83
C LEU A 115 -10.25 -13.43 7.80
N LEU A 116 -9.07 -13.83 8.27
CA LEU A 116 -8.03 -14.43 7.42
C LEU A 116 -8.46 -15.78 6.87
N GLU A 117 -9.07 -16.64 7.69
CA GLU A 117 -9.55 -17.96 7.25
C GLU A 117 -10.74 -17.82 6.29
N GLU A 118 -11.65 -16.85 6.51
CA GLU A 118 -12.71 -16.53 5.55
C GLU A 118 -12.13 -16.09 4.20
N LEU A 119 -11.12 -15.22 4.21
CA LEU A 119 -10.46 -14.77 2.99
C LEU A 119 -9.74 -15.92 2.27
N ARG A 120 -9.03 -16.79 3.01
CA ARG A 120 -8.35 -17.97 2.45
C ARG A 120 -9.34 -18.94 1.79
N ALA A 121 -10.50 -19.16 2.40
CA ALA A 121 -11.55 -19.97 1.80
C ALA A 121 -12.01 -19.38 0.45
N GLN A 122 -12.25 -18.06 0.39
CA GLN A 122 -12.65 -17.39 -0.85
C GLN A 122 -11.55 -17.45 -1.93
N LEU A 123 -10.28 -17.33 -1.54
CA LEU A 123 -9.13 -17.44 -2.46
C LEU A 123 -8.97 -18.87 -2.99
N ASN A 124 -9.21 -19.89 -2.17
CA ASN A 124 -9.15 -21.30 -2.60
C ASN A 124 -10.28 -21.66 -3.57
N ASP A 125 -11.49 -21.15 -3.34
CA ASP A 125 -12.65 -21.39 -4.21
C ASP A 125 -12.52 -20.70 -5.57
N SER A 126 -11.87 -19.54 -5.62
CA SER A 126 -11.64 -18.80 -6.87
C SER A 126 -10.27 -18.10 -6.90
N PRO A 127 -9.18 -18.83 -7.19
CA PRO A 127 -7.81 -18.31 -7.11
C PRO A 127 -7.51 -17.12 -8.04
N LYS A 128 -8.32 -16.93 -9.08
CA LYS A 128 -8.20 -15.84 -10.05
C LYS A 128 -9.15 -14.67 -9.78
N SER A 129 -10.07 -14.81 -8.83
CA SER A 129 -11.02 -13.77 -8.49
C SER A 129 -10.44 -12.90 -7.37
N HIS A 130 -10.66 -11.59 -7.45
CA HIS A 130 -10.41 -10.68 -6.34
C HIS A 130 -11.58 -10.80 -5.35
N PRO A 131 -11.40 -11.43 -4.17
CA PRO A 131 -12.52 -11.66 -3.27
C PRO A 131 -13.11 -10.32 -2.81
N VAL A 132 -14.44 -10.23 -2.75
CA VAL A 132 -15.12 -9.00 -2.30
C VAL A 132 -14.67 -8.62 -0.88
N LEU A 133 -14.39 -9.62 -0.04
CA LEU A 133 -13.83 -9.42 1.29
C LEU A 133 -12.47 -8.74 1.25
N LEU A 134 -11.60 -9.10 0.31
CA LEU A 134 -10.29 -8.47 0.14
C LEU A 134 -10.42 -7.00 -0.26
N GLU A 135 -11.38 -6.67 -1.13
CA GLU A 135 -11.66 -5.28 -1.47
C GLU A 135 -12.08 -4.47 -0.24
N TRP A 136 -12.92 -5.06 0.62
CA TRP A 136 -13.34 -4.43 1.88
C TRP A 136 -12.19 -4.26 2.87
N VAL A 137 -11.31 -5.26 2.98
CA VAL A 137 -10.08 -5.19 3.79
C VAL A 137 -9.21 -4.04 3.31
N LEU A 138 -8.94 -3.95 2.00
CA LEU A 138 -8.12 -2.88 1.43
C LEU A 138 -8.74 -1.50 1.64
N LYS A 139 -10.06 -1.36 1.48
CA LYS A 139 -10.76 -0.09 1.73
C LYS A 139 -10.68 0.34 3.20
N GLU A 140 -10.86 -0.59 4.13
CA GLU A 140 -10.74 -0.30 5.56
C GLU A 140 -9.30 -0.03 5.98
N THR A 141 -8.32 -0.72 5.38
CA THR A 141 -6.89 -0.41 5.53
C THR A 141 -6.59 1.00 5.06
N LEU A 142 -7.04 1.40 3.86
CA LEU A 142 -6.82 2.74 3.33
C LEU A 142 -7.52 3.82 4.15
N ARG A 143 -8.64 3.50 4.81
CA ARG A 143 -9.33 4.39 5.74
C ARG A 143 -8.53 4.59 7.02
N LEU A 144 -8.13 3.50 7.68
CA LEU A 144 -7.45 3.60 8.97
C LEU A 144 -5.98 4.00 8.84
N TYR A 145 -5.34 3.58 7.76
CA TYR A 145 -3.89 3.68 7.53
C TYR A 145 -3.59 4.34 6.17
N PRO A 146 -4.11 5.55 5.90
CA PRO A 146 -3.89 6.22 4.62
C PRO A 146 -2.38 6.50 4.44
N PRO A 147 -1.77 6.09 3.31
CA PRO A 147 -0.36 6.39 3.04
C PRO A 147 -0.07 7.90 3.04
N THR A 148 -1.03 8.70 2.57
CA THR A 148 -0.99 10.16 2.63
C THR A 148 -1.87 10.67 3.76
N LYS A 149 -1.25 11.02 4.90
CA LYS A 149 -1.98 11.50 6.10
C LYS A 149 -2.50 12.92 5.96
N ASN A 150 -1.73 13.80 5.31
CA ASN A 150 -2.01 15.23 5.17
C ASN A 150 -1.84 15.67 3.71
N ILE A 151 -2.76 16.53 3.27
CA ILE A 151 -2.70 17.17 1.96
C ILE A 151 -2.56 18.67 2.18
N TYR A 152 -1.46 19.25 1.68
CA TYR A 152 -1.21 20.69 1.76
C TYR A 152 -1.63 21.39 0.46
N ARG A 153 -2.25 22.55 0.58
CA ARG A 153 -2.62 23.44 -0.53
C ARG A 153 -2.23 24.86 -0.18
N THR A 154 -1.70 25.58 -1.15
CA THR A 154 -1.41 27.01 -0.99
C THR A 154 -2.41 27.81 -1.80
N ASN A 155 -3.05 28.79 -1.17
CA ASN A 155 -3.86 29.77 -1.87
C ASN A 155 -2.92 30.71 -2.66
N VAL A 156 -3.02 30.67 -3.99
CA VAL A 156 -2.15 31.45 -4.88
C VAL A 156 -2.31 32.96 -4.75
N GLN A 157 -3.42 33.44 -4.16
CA GLN A 157 -3.70 34.87 -4.00
C GLN A 157 -3.24 35.40 -2.64
N THR A 158 -3.33 34.58 -1.59
CA THR A 158 -3.07 34.99 -0.20
C THR A 158 -1.81 34.38 0.39
N ASP A 159 -1.17 33.45 -0.31
CA ASP A 159 -0.06 32.60 0.16
C ASP A 159 -0.39 31.77 1.42
N GLU A 160 -1.68 31.67 1.76
CA GLU A 160 -2.16 30.91 2.90
C GLU A 160 -2.06 29.41 2.63
N GLN A 161 -1.45 28.67 3.55
CA GLN A 161 -1.41 27.21 3.51
C GLN A 161 -2.59 26.59 4.25
N VAL A 162 -3.34 25.75 3.53
CA VAL A 162 -4.40 24.91 4.08
C VAL A 162 -3.90 23.47 4.17
N CYS A 163 -4.07 22.86 5.34
CA CYS A 163 -3.81 21.44 5.56
C CYS A 163 -5.14 20.68 5.67
N ILE A 164 -5.31 19.67 4.83
CA ILE A 164 -6.42 18.72 4.91
C ILE A 164 -5.88 17.43 5.54
N SER A 165 -6.25 17.17 6.79
CA SER A 165 -5.89 15.93 7.49
C SER A 165 -6.79 14.79 7.04
N VAL A 166 -6.30 13.98 6.10
CA VAL A 166 -6.98 12.78 5.61
C VAL A 166 -7.16 11.80 6.76
N LEU A 167 -6.13 11.64 7.59
CA LEU A 167 -6.13 10.73 8.73
C LEU A 167 -7.27 11.07 9.72
N ASP A 168 -7.41 12.34 10.09
CA ASP A 168 -8.43 12.75 11.04
C ASP A 168 -9.83 12.65 10.45
N ILE A 169 -10.01 13.00 9.17
CA ILE A 169 -11.29 12.85 8.46
C ILE A 169 -11.70 11.37 8.41
N HIS A 170 -10.76 10.47 8.12
CA HIS A 170 -11.04 9.03 8.03
C HIS A 170 -11.31 8.38 9.38
N ARG A 171 -10.78 8.95 10.48
CA ARG A 171 -10.97 8.46 11.86
C ARG A 171 -12.01 9.26 12.65
N ASN A 172 -12.70 10.21 12.02
CA ASN A 172 -13.68 11.06 12.67
C ASN A 172 -14.90 10.26 13.14
N LYS A 173 -15.13 10.21 14.46
CA LYS A 173 -16.25 9.46 15.06
C LYS A 173 -17.64 9.99 14.71
N THR A 174 -17.76 11.27 14.35
CA THR A 174 -19.03 11.85 13.89
C THR A 174 -19.41 11.30 12.52
N VAL A 175 -18.43 11.07 11.64
CA VAL A 175 -18.65 10.55 10.28
C VAL A 175 -18.72 9.01 10.26
N TRP A 176 -17.80 8.37 10.99
CA TRP A 176 -17.57 6.93 10.90
C TRP A 176 -18.16 6.14 12.07
N GLY A 177 -18.75 6.82 13.06
CA GLY A 177 -19.36 6.21 14.24
C GLY A 177 -18.40 6.04 15.42
N ALA A 178 -18.93 5.53 16.54
CA ALA A 178 -18.12 5.31 17.75
C ALA A 178 -16.97 4.32 17.52
N ASP A 179 -17.14 3.39 16.57
CA ASP A 179 -16.17 2.38 16.15
C ASP A 179 -15.24 2.86 15.02
N ALA A 180 -15.10 4.18 14.80
CA ALA A 180 -14.27 4.74 13.73
C ALA A 180 -12.81 4.30 13.76
N LEU A 181 -12.28 3.93 14.93
CA LEU A 181 -10.91 3.48 15.11
C LEU A 181 -10.76 1.95 14.99
N ASN A 182 -11.88 1.23 14.93
CA ASN A 182 -11.89 -0.23 14.86
C ASN A 182 -11.77 -0.63 13.39
N PHE A 183 -10.86 -1.56 13.11
CA PHE A 183 -10.73 -2.16 11.79
C PHE A 183 -11.92 -3.10 11.53
N ARG A 184 -12.85 -2.64 10.71
CA ARG A 184 -14.10 -3.33 10.38
C ARG A 184 -14.37 -3.32 8.87
N PRO A 185 -13.81 -4.28 8.10
CA PRO A 185 -14.01 -4.36 6.65
C PRO A 185 -15.49 -4.37 6.23
N GLN A 186 -16.35 -5.00 7.03
CA GLN A 186 -17.80 -5.08 6.77
C GLN A 186 -18.49 -3.71 6.68
N ARG A 187 -17.82 -2.62 7.05
CA ARG A 187 -18.28 -1.25 6.81
C ARG A 187 -18.52 -0.98 5.32
N PHE A 188 -17.74 -1.62 4.44
CA PHE A 188 -17.87 -1.51 2.99
C PHE A 188 -18.76 -2.58 2.35
N GLN A 189 -19.38 -3.45 3.15
CA GLN A 189 -20.39 -4.39 2.68
C GLN A 189 -21.67 -3.68 2.25
N ARG A 190 -21.99 -2.56 2.92
CA ARG A 190 -23.13 -1.71 2.60
C ARG A 190 -22.66 -0.45 1.90
N GLU A 191 -23.59 0.20 1.23
CA GLU A 191 -23.33 1.51 0.66
C GLU A 191 -23.05 2.51 1.78
N LEU A 192 -21.94 3.26 1.65
CA LEU A 192 -21.59 4.33 2.56
C LEU A 192 -22.64 5.45 2.50
N THR A 193 -22.85 6.15 3.62
CA THR A 193 -23.64 7.38 3.62
C THR A 193 -22.99 8.45 2.73
N ASP A 194 -23.76 9.46 2.29
CA ASP A 194 -23.21 10.53 1.46
C ASP A 194 -22.09 11.31 2.15
N GLU A 195 -22.16 11.46 3.48
CA GLU A 195 -21.10 12.07 4.26
C GLU A 195 -19.84 11.20 4.27
N GLN A 196 -19.97 9.90 4.56
CA GLN A 196 -18.86 8.94 4.51
C GLN A 196 -18.22 8.87 3.13
N LYS A 197 -19.00 8.92 2.05
CA LYS A 197 -18.48 8.96 0.66
C LYS A 197 -17.61 10.19 0.43
N ARG A 198 -18.02 11.37 0.90
CA ARG A 198 -17.25 12.62 0.78
C ARG A 198 -16.00 12.62 1.66
N CYS A 199 -16.07 11.96 2.81
CA CYS A 199 -14.97 11.85 3.77
C CYS A 199 -14.02 10.68 3.49
N TYR A 200 -14.38 9.75 2.60
CA TYR A 200 -13.49 8.66 2.18
C TYR A 200 -12.55 9.12 1.05
N LEU A 201 -11.37 9.58 1.46
CA LEU A 201 -10.33 10.19 0.62
C LEU A 201 -9.03 9.36 0.54
N PRO A 202 -9.07 8.03 0.28
CA PRO A 202 -7.89 7.15 0.31
C PRO A 202 -6.82 7.53 -0.73
N PHE A 203 -7.25 8.21 -1.79
CA PHE A 203 -6.43 8.57 -2.94
C PHE A 203 -6.45 10.08 -3.22
N SER A 204 -6.91 10.90 -2.26
CA SER A 204 -7.12 12.33 -2.47
C SER A 204 -7.96 12.60 -3.75
N ILE A 205 -7.75 13.75 -4.39
CA ILE A 205 -8.45 14.18 -5.61
C ILE A 205 -7.64 13.81 -6.87
N SER A 206 -6.31 13.70 -6.76
CA SER A 206 -5.38 13.69 -7.90
C SER A 206 -4.52 12.44 -8.01
N CYS A 207 -4.79 11.36 -7.28
CA CYS A 207 -4.03 10.12 -7.44
C CYS A 207 -4.43 9.42 -8.74
N PRO A 208 -3.50 9.20 -9.67
CA PRO A 208 -3.81 8.56 -10.95
C PRO A 208 -4.18 7.07 -10.78
N ALA A 209 -3.65 6.42 -9.74
CA ALA A 209 -3.91 5.02 -9.43
C ALA A 209 -5.28 4.73 -8.79
N ARG A 210 -6.10 5.77 -8.52
CA ARG A 210 -7.40 5.63 -7.82
C ARG A 210 -8.42 4.77 -8.55
N HIS A 211 -8.33 4.69 -9.87
CA HIS A 211 -9.32 4.05 -10.73
C HIS A 211 -9.04 2.55 -10.84
N LYS A 212 -9.44 1.81 -9.81
CA LYS A 212 -9.30 0.34 -9.66
C LYS A 212 -7.88 -0.18 -9.50
N PHE A 213 -6.90 0.35 -10.24
CA PHE A 213 -5.53 -0.16 -10.24
C PHE A 213 -4.95 -0.36 -8.84
N ALA A 214 -5.02 0.65 -7.96
CA ALA A 214 -4.47 0.53 -6.61
C ALA A 214 -5.11 -0.61 -5.80
N TYR A 215 -6.43 -0.77 -5.86
CA TYR A 215 -7.13 -1.85 -5.16
C TYR A 215 -6.80 -3.21 -5.75
N THR A 216 -6.83 -3.34 -7.09
CA THR A 216 -6.58 -4.60 -7.75
C THR A 216 -5.14 -5.06 -7.53
N PHE A 217 -4.18 -4.13 -7.66
CA PHE A 217 -2.76 -4.41 -7.48
C PHE A 217 -2.43 -4.75 -6.03
N ALA A 218 -2.91 -3.98 -5.05
CA ALA A 218 -2.74 -4.30 -3.63
C ALA A 218 -3.35 -5.67 -3.28
N GLY A 219 -4.55 -5.96 -3.80
CA GLY A 219 -5.19 -7.24 -3.53
C GLY A 219 -4.47 -8.40 -4.18
N ALA A 220 -3.99 -8.26 -5.41
CA ALA A 220 -3.20 -9.29 -6.06
C ALA A 220 -1.92 -9.61 -5.26
N LEU A 221 -1.24 -8.59 -4.74
CA LEU A 221 -0.09 -8.76 -3.86
C LEU A 221 -0.46 -9.50 -2.56
N VAL A 222 -1.51 -9.06 -1.86
CA VAL A 222 -1.96 -9.72 -0.63
C VAL A 222 -2.35 -11.18 -0.89
N SER A 223 -3.12 -11.46 -1.95
CA SER A 223 -3.53 -12.82 -2.32
C SER A 223 -2.33 -13.71 -2.61
N GLN A 224 -1.35 -13.23 -3.38
CA GLN A 224 -0.14 -14.01 -3.68
C GLN A 224 0.67 -14.30 -2.43
N ILE A 225 0.81 -13.33 -1.53
CA ILE A 225 1.53 -13.54 -0.26
C ILE A 225 0.82 -14.60 0.58
N LEU A 226 -0.50 -14.53 0.72
CA LEU A 226 -1.26 -15.49 1.52
C LEU A 226 -1.25 -16.90 0.93
N ASN A 227 -1.24 -17.03 -0.40
CA ASN A 227 -1.20 -18.32 -1.10
C ASN A 227 0.19 -18.99 -1.02
N ASN A 228 1.27 -18.21 -1.18
CA ASN A 228 2.63 -18.75 -1.17
C ASN A 228 3.16 -18.97 0.26
N TYR A 229 2.65 -18.23 1.25
CA TYR A 229 3.06 -18.31 2.64
C TYR A 229 1.87 -18.64 3.56
N PRO A 230 1.31 -19.87 3.48
CA PRO A 230 0.12 -20.25 4.25
C PRO A 230 0.35 -20.29 5.77
N LYS A 231 1.60 -20.37 6.22
CA LYS A 231 1.97 -20.34 7.64
C LYS A 231 2.54 -19.00 8.09
N ILE A 232 2.41 -17.95 7.27
CA ILE A 232 2.87 -16.61 7.63
C ILE A 232 2.29 -16.22 8.98
N ASN A 233 3.20 -15.84 9.87
CA ASN A 233 2.90 -15.41 11.21
C ASN A 233 3.83 -14.25 11.59
N ILE A 234 3.36 -13.41 12.49
CA ILE A 234 4.06 -12.20 12.92
C ILE A 234 4.20 -12.26 14.43
N THR A 235 5.45 -12.15 14.88
CA THR A 235 5.79 -12.08 16.30
C THR A 235 6.37 -10.71 16.60
N GLU A 236 5.61 -9.91 17.32
CA GLU A 236 6.05 -8.69 17.97
C GLU A 236 5.34 -8.64 19.32
N GLU A 237 6.07 -8.42 20.43
CA GLU A 237 5.47 -8.36 21.76
C GLU A 237 4.35 -7.31 21.84
N CYS A 238 4.43 -6.24 21.03
CA CYS A 238 3.43 -5.17 20.94
C CYS A 238 2.17 -5.50 20.12
N LEU A 239 2.16 -6.60 19.35
CA LEU A 239 0.98 -7.02 18.56
C LEU A 239 0.04 -7.96 19.35
N LEU A 240 0.41 -8.33 20.57
CA LEU A 240 -0.41 -9.10 21.51
C LEU A 240 -0.92 -8.18 22.64
N PRO A 241 -2.19 -8.22 23.10
CA PRO A 241 -3.45 -8.64 22.52
C PRO A 241 -4.46 -7.48 22.63
N THR A 242 -4.55 -6.60 21.63
CA THR A 242 -5.72 -5.71 21.53
C THR A 242 -6.08 -5.57 20.07
N VAL A 243 -6.91 -6.48 19.57
CA VAL A 243 -7.59 -6.35 18.26
C VAL A 243 -8.33 -5.00 18.15
N ASP A 244 -8.63 -4.38 19.30
CA ASP A 244 -9.31 -3.10 19.44
C ASP A 244 -8.41 -1.86 19.30
N LEU A 245 -7.08 -2.00 19.33
CA LEU A 245 -6.18 -0.86 19.12
C LEU A 245 -5.80 -0.73 17.64
N THR A 246 -5.99 0.50 17.12
CA THR A 246 -5.52 0.92 15.81
C THR A 246 -4.00 0.80 15.75
N LEU A 247 -3.47 0.25 14.65
CA LEU A 247 -2.04 0.12 14.42
C LEU A 247 -1.36 1.50 14.40
N ASP A 248 -0.14 1.57 14.95
CA ASP A 248 0.70 2.75 14.80
C ASP A 248 1.17 2.84 13.34
N ILE A 249 1.20 4.07 12.82
CA ILE A 249 1.56 4.39 11.45
C ILE A 249 2.79 5.29 11.37
N THR A 250 3.55 5.43 12.46
CA THR A 250 4.87 6.06 12.41
C THR A 250 5.85 5.17 11.64
N ARG A 251 6.95 5.77 11.15
CA ARG A 251 7.90 5.07 10.27
C ARG A 251 8.56 3.90 10.99
N ASP A 252 8.81 4.06 12.28
CA ASP A 252 9.69 3.19 13.06
C ASP A 252 8.92 2.25 13.99
N SER A 253 7.58 2.25 13.94
CA SER A 253 6.70 1.45 14.81
C SER A 253 6.95 -0.06 14.78
N TYR A 254 7.54 -0.57 13.70
CA TYR A 254 7.70 -1.99 13.40
C TYR A 254 9.15 -2.31 13.03
N HIS A 255 10.10 -1.60 13.65
CA HIS A 255 11.53 -1.86 13.45
C HIS A 255 11.91 -3.25 13.97
N ASP A 256 11.34 -3.67 15.11
CA ASP A 256 11.63 -4.95 15.77
C ASP A 256 10.68 -6.09 15.33
N LEU A 257 9.82 -5.83 14.34
CA LEU A 257 8.85 -6.79 13.82
C LEU A 257 9.54 -8.01 13.21
N THR A 258 9.24 -9.19 13.76
CA THR A 258 9.75 -10.46 13.23
C THR A 258 8.64 -11.21 12.48
N ILE A 259 8.98 -11.74 11.30
CA ILE A 259 8.05 -12.51 10.45
C ILE A 259 8.60 -13.91 10.26
N THR A 260 7.72 -14.90 10.43
CA THR A 260 8.00 -16.31 10.17
C THR A 260 7.03 -16.81 9.11
N VAL A 261 7.51 -17.54 8.10
CA VAL A 261 6.71 -18.03 6.97
C VAL A 261 6.71 -19.54 6.84
#